data_AF-A0AA37JL30-F1
#
_entry.id   AF-A0AA37JL30-F1
#
_cell.length_a   1.000
_cell.length_b   1.000
_cell.length_c   1.000
_cell.angle_alpha   90.00
_cell.angle_beta   90.00
_cell.angle_gamma   90.00
#
_symmetry.space_group_name_H-M   'P 1'
#
loop_
_entity.id
_entity.type
_entity.pdbx_description
1 polymer ?
#
loop_
_entity_poly.entity_id
_entity_poly.type
_entity_poly.pdbx_seq_one_letter_code
_entity_poly.pdbx_strand_id
1 'polypeptide(L)' 'MRLAGSFKFLGAEKRSGFKDPSQTFYVIGVGQGLDSLRCYVNAEDYGRYAALEPYSDVDAEFEYNPVSGKINLVSIS' A
#
# COMPACT_ATOMS: atom_id res chain seq x y z
N MET A 1 11.94 -10.58 4.75
CA MET A 1 11.63 -11.54 3.67
C MET A 1 10.91 -10.78 2.58
N ARG A 2 11.31 -10.96 1.31
CA ARG A 2 10.63 -10.32 0.17
C ARG A 2 9.50 -11.22 -0.34
N LEU A 3 8.37 -10.61 -0.63
CA LEU A 3 7.21 -11.22 -1.26
C LEU A 3 6.89 -10.40 -2.51
N ALA A 4 6.83 -11.05 -3.67
CA ALA A 4 6.39 -10.43 -4.90
C ALA A 4 5.29 -11.29 -5.52
N GLY A 5 4.34 -10.66 -6.19
CA GLY A 5 3.26 -11.34 -6.88
C GLY A 5 2.27 -10.37 -7.49
N SER A 6 1.24 -10.93 -8.11
CA SER A 6 0.17 -10.16 -8.73
C SER A 6 -1.00 -9.98 -7.76
N PHE A 7 -1.45 -8.73 -7.64
CA PHE A 7 -2.50 -8.29 -6.74
C PHE A 7 -3.51 -7.42 -7.49
N LYS A 8 -4.72 -7.31 -6.95
CA LYS A 8 -5.67 -6.26 -7.32
C LYS A 8 -5.32 -4.98 -6.58
N PHE A 9 -5.08 -3.89 -7.31
CA PHE A 9 -5.00 -2.56 -6.69
C PHE A 9 -6.39 -2.11 -6.28
N LEU A 10 -6.61 -1.82 -5.00
CA LEU A 10 -7.94 -1.44 -4.49
C LEU A 10 -8.16 0.07 -4.49
N GLY A 11 -7.08 0.85 -4.55
CA GLY A 11 -7.10 2.31 -4.52
C GLY A 11 -6.09 2.90 -3.56
N ALA A 12 -6.00 4.22 -3.57
CA ALA A 12 -5.17 5.01 -2.67
C ALA A 12 -6.01 6.01 -1.88
N GLU A 13 -5.73 6.15 -0.59
CA GLU A 13 -6.44 7.03 0.32
C GLU A 13 -5.48 7.99 1.03
N LYS A 14 -5.89 9.25 1.12
CA LYS A 14 -5.25 10.27 1.97
C LYS A 14 -6.16 10.50 3.18
N ARG A 15 -5.64 10.37 4.39
CA ARG A 15 -6.42 10.55 5.63
C ARG A 15 -5.69 11.38 6.67
N SER A 16 -6.46 12.13 7.45
CA SER A 16 -5.94 12.92 8.58
C SER A 16 -5.36 12.02 9.66
N GLY A 17 -4.36 12.52 10.38
CA GLY A 17 -3.67 11.77 11.40
C GLY A 17 -4.55 11.49 12.61
N PHE A 18 -4.66 10.21 12.98
CA PHE A 18 -5.49 9.78 14.12
C PHE A 18 -4.96 10.28 15.48
N LYS A 19 -3.64 10.39 15.64
CA LYS A 19 -3.00 10.87 16.89
C LYS A 19 -2.58 12.33 16.83
N ASP A 20 -2.24 12.81 15.64
CA ASP A 20 -1.83 14.18 15.39
C ASP A 20 -2.60 14.69 14.17
N PRO A 21 -3.57 15.59 14.35
CA PRO A 21 -4.40 16.09 13.26
C PRO A 21 -3.62 16.95 12.25
N SER A 22 -2.40 17.39 12.59
CA SER A 22 -1.50 18.08 11.66
C SER A 22 -0.80 17.11 10.69
N GLN A 23 -0.73 15.84 11.05
CA GLN A 23 -0.12 14.82 10.19
C GLN A 23 -1.13 14.27 9.19
N THR A 24 -0.64 13.93 8.01
CA THR A 24 -1.43 13.25 6.97
C THR A 24 -0.79 11.92 6.66
N PHE A 25 -1.62 10.88 6.60
CA PHE A 25 -1.20 9.54 6.19
C PHE A 25 -1.66 9.25 4.77
N TYR A 26 -0.79 8.59 4.02
CA TYR A 26 -1.10 8.09 2.69
C TYR A 26 -1.09 6.57 2.74
N VAL A 27 -2.12 5.98 2.18
CA VAL A 27 -2.36 4.55 2.23
C VAL A 27 -2.70 4.07 0.85
N ILE A 28 -2.19 2.91 0.48
CA ILE A 28 -2.66 2.17 -0.67
C ILE A 28 -3.25 0.83 -0.23
N GLY A 29 -4.25 0.36 -0.96
CA GLY A 29 -4.85 -0.95 -0.76
C GLY A 29 -4.50 -1.89 -1.91
N VAL A 30 -4.11 -3.12 -1.57
CA VAL A 30 -3.99 -4.22 -2.54
C VAL A 30 -4.76 -5.44 -2.03
N GLY A 31 -5.14 -6.36 -2.89
CA GLY A 31 -5.80 -7.60 -2.50
C GLY A 31 -5.41 -8.79 -3.37
N GLN A 32 -5.37 -9.99 -2.78
CA GLN A 32 -5.09 -11.24 -3.50
C GLN A 32 -6.20 -12.27 -3.23
N GLY A 33 -7.43 -11.91 -3.62
CA GLY A 33 -8.61 -12.77 -3.53
C GLY A 33 -9.28 -12.81 -2.16
N LEU A 34 -8.57 -13.22 -1.10
CA LEU A 34 -9.18 -13.51 0.21
C LEU A 34 -9.15 -12.34 1.20
N ASP A 35 -8.10 -11.51 1.17
CA ASP A 35 -7.97 -10.38 2.09
C ASP A 35 -7.31 -9.17 1.41
N SER A 36 -7.56 -8.00 1.97
CA SER A 36 -6.97 -6.73 1.56
C SER A 36 -5.83 -6.34 2.50
N LEU A 37 -4.71 -5.94 1.92
CA LEU A 37 -3.57 -5.38 2.65
C LEU A 37 -3.52 -3.87 2.42
N ARG A 38 -3.45 -3.11 3.51
CA ARG A 38 -3.21 -1.66 3.47
C ARG A 38 -1.76 -1.36 3.79
N CYS A 39 -1.10 -0.64 2.91
CA CYS A 39 0.29 -0.22 3.10
C CYS A 39 0.37 1.29 3.25
N TYR A 40 1.07 1.76 4.27
CA TYR A 40 1.38 3.18 4.42
C TYR A 40 2.53 3.55 3.50
N VAL A 41 2.37 4.64 2.76
CA VAL A 41 3.36 5.15 1.82
C VAL A 41 3.65 6.62 2.10
N ASN A 42 4.74 7.14 1.52
CA ASN A 42 5.01 8.57 1.56
C ASN A 42 4.15 9.33 0.51
N ALA A 43 4.24 10.66 0.51
CA ALA A 43 3.46 11.50 -0.39
C ALA A 43 3.83 11.34 -1.87
N GLU A 44 5.10 11.06 -2.17
CA GLU A 44 5.61 10.88 -3.53
C GLU A 44 5.05 9.59 -4.15
N ASP A 45 5.20 8.48 -3.43
CA ASP A 45 4.65 7.17 -3.81
C ASP A 45 3.13 7.21 -3.93
N TYR A 46 2.45 7.92 -3.01
CA TYR A 46 1.02 8.15 -3.13
C TYR A 46 0.67 8.86 -4.44
N GLY A 47 1.36 9.95 -4.79
CA GLY A 47 1.11 10.66 -6.05
C GLY A 47 1.30 9.75 -7.28
N ARG A 48 2.31 8.87 -7.24
CA ARG A 48 2.56 7.89 -8.30
C ARG A 48 1.45 6.84 -8.40
N TYR A 49 1.05 6.23 -7.29
CA TYR A 49 0.11 5.11 -7.29
C TYR A 49 -1.36 5.54 -7.31
N ALA A 50 -1.68 6.75 -6.87
CA ALA A 50 -3.04 7.30 -6.96
C ALA A 50 -3.51 7.51 -8.41
N ALA A 51 -2.59 7.54 -9.37
CA ALA A 51 -2.90 7.59 -10.80
C ALA A 51 -3.28 6.23 -11.39
N LEU A 52 -3.09 5.13 -10.66
CA LEU A 52 -3.49 3.80 -11.13
C LEU A 52 -5.01 3.64 -11.05
N GLU A 53 -5.58 2.96 -12.04
CA GLU A 53 -7.01 2.64 -12.09
C GLU A 53 -7.35 1.66 -10.95
N PRO A 54 -8.32 1.96 -10.08
CA PRO A 54 -8.79 1.01 -9.08
C PRO A 54 -9.27 -0.30 -9.73
N TYR A 55 -9.04 -1.41 -9.03
CA TYR A 55 -9.31 -2.79 -9.43
C TYR A 55 -8.49 -3.31 -10.63
N SER A 56 -7.46 -2.58 -11.06
CA SER A 56 -6.44 -3.08 -11.98
C SER A 56 -5.61 -4.21 -11.34
N ASP A 57 -5.14 -5.13 -12.17
CA ASP A 57 -4.13 -6.10 -11.77
C ASP A 57 -2.77 -5.43 -11.82
N VAL A 58 -2.01 -5.54 -10.73
CA VAL A 58 -0.69 -4.92 -10.56
C VAL A 58 0.28 -5.93 -9.98
N ASP A 59 1.55 -5.82 -10.36
CA ASP A 59 2.61 -6.58 -9.71
C ASP A 59 3.16 -5.75 -8.55
N ALA A 60 3.11 -6.31 -7.35
CA ALA A 60 3.53 -5.62 -6.13
C ALA A 60 4.61 -6.41 -5.41
N GLU A 61 5.60 -5.67 -4.88
CA GLU A 61 6.66 -6.19 -4.04
C GLU A 61 6.52 -5.63 -2.62
N PHE A 62 6.69 -6.52 -1.65
CA PHE A 62 6.60 -6.22 -0.23
C PHE A 62 7.82 -6.77 0.51
N GLU A 63 8.17 -6.07 1.59
CA GLU A 63 9.13 -6.56 2.58
C GLU A 63 8.39 -6.88 3.89
N TYR A 64 8.41 -8.15 4.27
CA TYR A 64 7.90 -8.62 5.55
C TYR A 64 9.03 -8.72 6.58
N ASN A 65 8.83 -8.08 7.73
CA ASN A 65 9.68 -8.22 8.90
C ASN A 65 9.06 -9.24 9.87
N PRO A 66 9.65 -10.45 9.98
CA PRO A 66 9.08 -11.51 10.81
C PRO A 66 9.18 -11.25 12.32
N VAL A 67 10.06 -10.35 12.75
CA VAL A 67 10.23 -10.00 14.18
C VAL A 67 9.13 -9.05 14.64
N SER A 68 8.79 -8.05 13.82
CA SER A 68 7.76 -7.05 14.16
C SER A 68 6.38 -7.34 13.57
N GLY A 69 6.27 -8.31 12.66
CA GLY A 69 5.05 -8.60 11.92
C GLY A 69 4.68 -7.54 10.87
N LYS A 70 5.53 -6.54 10.64
CA LYS A 70 5.24 -5.44 9.71
C LYS A 70 5.46 -5.85 8.27
N ILE A 71 4.59 -5.36 7.39
CA ILE A 71 4.73 -5.44 5.94
C ILE A 71 4.90 -4.03 5.41
N ASN A 72 5.95 -3.82 4.63
CA ASN A 72 6.22 -2.57 3.93
C ASN A 72 6.05 -2.79 2.44
N LEU A 73 5.40 -1.84 1.77
CA LEU A 73 5.42 -1.80 0.31
C LEU A 73 6.82 -1.41 -0.17
N VAL A 74 7.33 -2.14 -1.16
CA VAL A 74 8.58 -1.82 -1.87
C VAL A 74 8.27 -1.16 -3.20
N SER A 75 7.36 -1.74 -4.00
CA SER A 75 6.96 -1.17 -5.28
C SER A 75 5.64 -1.74 -5.80
N ILE A 76 4.99 -0.98 -6.68
CA ILE A 76 3.89 -1.43 -7.56
C ILE A 76 4.26 -1.07 -9.00
N SER A 77 4.02 -2.01 -9.92
CA SER A 77 4.14 -1.86 -11.37
C SER A 77 2.87 -2.27 -12.10
#